data_AF-A0A800DSK0-F1
#
_entry.id   AF-A0A800DSK0-F1
#
_cell.length_a   1.000
_cell.length_b   1.000
_cell.length_c   1.000
_cell.angle_alpha   90.00
_cell.angle_beta   90.00
_cell.angle_gamma   90.00
#
_symmetry.space_group_name_H-M   'P 1'
#
loop_
_entity.id
_entity.type
_entity.pdbx_description
1 polymer ?
#
loop_
_entity_poly.entity_id
_entity_poly.type
_entity_poly.pdbx_seq_one_letter_code
_entity_poly.pdbx_strand_id
1 'polypeptide(L)'
;MGWLLFMEKHYRPKEASEILGLTVRRLQQLEKEGKIRSIRTPGGRRFPQSEIERLLGVSRPKVLVIYGRVSSHEQKKKGALSRQIEYIKEQMDTEEYSEVRVVTDIGSGL
;
A
#
# COMPACT_ATOMS: atom_id res chain seq x y z
N MET A 1 -7.05 10.43 -17.71
CA MET A 1 -6.63 9.15 -17.08
C MET A 1 -5.86 9.46 -15.82
N GLY A 2 -6.49 9.39 -14.65
CA GLY A 2 -5.84 9.64 -13.36
C GLY A 2 -6.47 8.72 -12.33
N TRP A 3 -6.22 7.42 -12.48
CA TRP A 3 -6.76 6.43 -11.56
C TRP A 3 -6.00 6.52 -10.22
N LEU A 4 -6.76 6.72 -9.16
CA LEU A 4 -6.43 6.52 -7.75
C LEU A 4 -5.07 7.08 -7.29
N LEU A 5 -5.10 8.34 -6.84
CA LEU A 5 -4.27 8.72 -5.69
C LEU A 5 -4.63 7.78 -4.54
N PHE A 6 -3.75 6.83 -4.24
CA PHE A 6 -3.71 6.20 -2.93
C PHE A 6 -3.85 7.32 -1.89
N MET A 7 -4.83 7.22 -1.00
CA MET A 7 -5.11 8.19 0.06
C MET A 7 -4.02 8.15 1.15
N GLU A 8 -2.75 8.27 0.77
CA GLU A 8 -1.69 8.53 1.72
C GLU A 8 -1.59 10.04 1.99
N LYS A 9 -1.25 10.40 3.22
CA LYS A 9 -1.05 11.79 3.61
C LYS A 9 0.20 12.33 2.92
N HIS A 10 0.10 13.57 2.47
CA HIS A 10 1.16 14.25 1.73
C HIS A 10 1.56 15.54 2.45
N TYR A 11 2.85 15.66 2.74
CA TYR A 11 3.40 16.79 3.49
C TYR A 11 4.01 17.83 2.58
N ARG A 12 3.81 19.11 2.90
CA ARG A 12 4.56 20.22 2.32
C ARG A 12 6.03 20.13 2.77
N PRO A 13 6.96 20.79 2.06
CA PRO A 13 8.37 20.79 2.44
C PRO A 13 8.64 21.24 3.88
N LYS A 14 7.90 22.24 4.38
CA LYS A 14 8.02 22.72 5.76
C LYS A 14 7.61 21.64 6.78
N GLU A 15 6.43 21.06 6.60
CA GLU A 15 5.92 20.01 7.49
C GLU A 15 6.84 18.78 7.49
N ALA A 16 7.27 18.32 6.30
CA ALA A 16 8.21 17.21 6.18
C ALA A 16 9.56 17.51 6.87
N SER A 17 10.04 18.76 6.77
CA SER A 17 11.29 19.18 7.40
C SER A 17 11.19 19.18 8.93
N GLU A 18 10.05 19.62 9.48
CA GLU A 18 9.78 19.61 10.92
C GLU A 18 9.72 18.17 11.45
N ILE A 19 9.03 17.27 10.74
CA ILE A 19 8.93 15.85 11.14
C ILE A 19 10.29 15.15 11.11
N LEU A 20 11.10 15.41 10.09
CA LEU A 20 12.40 14.76 9.91
C LEU A 20 13.53 15.42 10.70
N GLY A 21 13.28 16.55 11.39
CA GLY A 21 14.31 17.31 12.08
C GLY A 21 15.37 17.89 11.14
N LEU A 22 15.00 18.18 9.88
CA LEU A 22 15.89 18.72 8.85
C LEU A 22 15.52 20.17 8.53
N THR A 23 16.46 20.93 7.96
CA THR A 23 16.09 22.18 7.30
C THR A 23 15.43 21.89 5.95
N VAL A 24 14.51 22.77 5.52
CA VAL A 24 13.87 22.66 4.19
C VAL A 24 14.91 22.59 3.07
N ARG A 25 16.02 23.34 3.18
CA ARG A 25 17.13 23.31 2.22
C ARG A 25 17.78 21.94 2.13
N ARG A 26 18.08 21.31 3.28
CA ARG A 26 18.67 19.96 3.31
C ARG A 26 17.70 18.92 2.73
N LEU A 27 16.42 19.01 3.08
CA LEU A 27 15.37 18.16 2.53
C LEU A 27 15.30 18.23 0.99
N GLN A 28 15.32 19.45 0.43
CA GLN A 28 15.30 19.66 -1.02
C GLN A 28 16.58 19.17 -1.69
N GLN A 29 17.74 19.32 -1.05
CA GLN A 29 19.00 18.81 -1.57
C GLN A 29 18.99 17.28 -1.63
N LEU A 30 18.52 16.61 -0.57
CA LEU A 30 18.41 15.15 -0.54
C LEU A 30 17.46 14.62 -1.61
N GLU A 31 16.37 15.33 -1.89
CA GLU A 31 15.47 14.98 -3.00
C GLU A 31 16.15 15.15 -4.37
N LYS A 32 16.93 16.22 -4.59
CA LYS A 32 17.72 16.40 -5.81
C LYS A 32 18.80 15.31 -5.98
N GLU A 33 19.38 14.87 -4.87
CA GLU A 33 20.33 13.76 -4.81
C GLU A 33 19.65 12.38 -4.97
N GLY A 34 18.30 12.32 -5.07
CA GLY A 34 17.55 11.08 -5.21
C GLY A 34 17.42 10.25 -3.92
N LYS A 35 17.85 10.79 -2.77
CA LYS A 35 17.83 10.10 -1.46
C LYS A 35 16.47 10.15 -0.77
N ILE A 36 15.62 11.11 -1.17
CA ILE A 36 14.26 11.28 -0.67
C ILE A 36 13.30 11.37 -1.86
N ARG A 37 12.25 10.57 -1.84
CA ARG A 37 11.21 10.58 -2.88
C ARG A 37 10.20 11.69 -2.60
N SER A 38 9.79 12.37 -3.67
CA SER A 38 8.72 13.37 -3.61
C SER A 38 7.87 13.30 -4.86
N ILE A 39 6.63 13.80 -4.78
CA ILE A 39 5.75 13.97 -5.93
C ILE A 39 5.54 15.44 -6.22
N ARG A 40 5.37 15.79 -7.49
CA ARG A 40 4.92 17.12 -7.90
C ARG A 40 3.42 17.10 -8.12
N THR A 41 2.72 17.95 -7.37
CA THR A 41 1.30 18.23 -7.55
C THR A 41 1.13 19.64 -8.11
N PRO A 42 -0.05 20.05 -8.63
CA PRO A 42 -0.29 21.44 -9.01
C PRO A 42 0.01 22.44 -7.89
N GLY A 43 -0.21 22.04 -6.63
CA GLY A 43 0.12 22.84 -5.44
C GLY A 43 1.60 22.76 -4.99
N GLY A 44 2.48 22.28 -5.87
CA GLY A 44 3.92 22.15 -5.66
C GLY A 44 4.37 20.78 -5.17
N ARG A 45 5.59 20.75 -4.62
CA ARG A 45 6.24 19.54 -4.10
C ARG A 45 5.51 19.00 -2.87
N ARG A 46 5.36 17.68 -2.81
CA ARG A 46 4.81 16.95 -1.67
C ARG A 46 5.65 15.73 -1.34
N PHE A 47 5.80 15.44 -0.06
CA PHE A 47 6.49 14.25 0.45
C PHE A 47 5.42 13.27 0.97
N PRO A 48 5.33 12.06 0.39
CA PRO A 48 4.38 11.05 0.83
C PRO A 48 4.70 10.57 2.25
N GLN A 49 3.67 10.24 3.05
CA GLN A 49 3.88 9.78 4.42
C GLN A 49 4.73 8.50 4.47
N SER A 50 4.53 7.59 3.51
CA SER A 50 5.34 6.36 3.40
C SER A 50 6.84 6.65 3.31
N GLU A 51 7.23 7.74 2.63
CA GLU A 51 8.62 8.14 2.52
C GLU A 51 9.16 8.76 3.81
N ILE A 52 8.35 9.57 4.50
CA ILE A 52 8.72 10.13 5.81
C ILE A 52 8.98 8.99 6.80
N GLU A 53 8.09 8.00 6.84
CA GLU A 53 8.23 6.84 7.71
C GLU A 53 9.43 5.98 7.37
N ARG A 54 9.70 5.75 6.08
CA ARG A 54 10.93 5.07 5.62
C ARG A 54 12.18 5.74 6.18
N LEU A 55 12.23 7.08 6.16
CA LEU A 55 13.38 7.84 6.66
C LEU A 55 13.47 7.85 8.19
N LEU A 56 12.34 7.76 8.88
CA LEU A 56 12.27 7.60 10.33
C LEU A 56 12.52 6.16 10.79
N GLY A 57 12.68 5.21 9.86
CA GLY A 57 12.82 3.78 10.18
C GLY A 57 11.52 3.15 10.70
N VAL A 58 10.38 3.80 10.49
CA VAL A 58 9.07 3.27 10.89
C VAL A 58 8.65 2.22 9.87
N SER A 59 8.62 0.96 10.32
CA SER A 59 8.03 -0.13 9.54
C SER A 59 6.53 -0.18 9.81
N ARG A 60 5.73 -0.13 8.74
CA ARG A 60 4.29 -0.42 8.85
C ARG A 60 4.05 -1.91 8.60
N PRO A 61 3.17 -2.55 9.39
CA PRO A 61 2.71 -3.90 9.10
C PRO A 61 2.12 -3.96 7.69
N LYS A 62 2.70 -4.78 6.80
CA LYS A 62 2.15 -5.05 5.47
C LYS A 62 1.04 -6.09 5.61
N VAL A 63 -0.17 -5.76 5.15
CA VAL A 63 -1.31 -6.68 5.18
C VAL A 63 -1.60 -7.17 3.77
N LEU A 64 -1.56 -8.48 3.56
CA LEU A 64 -2.02 -9.12 2.32
C LEU A 64 -3.50 -9.43 2.44
N VAL A 65 -4.30 -9.00 1.46
CA VAL A 65 -5.73 -9.36 1.39
C VAL A 65 -5.99 -10.12 0.11
N ILE A 66 -6.37 -11.40 0.25
CA ILE A 66 -6.79 -12.25 -0.85
C ILE A 66 -8.31 -12.19 -0.95
N TYR A 67 -8.82 -11.60 -2.02
CA TYR A 67 -10.25 -11.61 -2.32
C TYR A 67 -10.56 -12.68 -3.36
N GLY A 68 -11.48 -13.59 -3.01
CA GLY A 68 -11.95 -14.64 -3.91
C GLY A 68 -13.47 -14.61 -4.04
N ARG A 69 -13.97 -14.80 -5.26
CA ARG A 69 -15.42 -14.80 -5.54
C ARG A 69 -15.81 -15.93 -6.48
N VAL A 70 -16.97 -16.53 -6.23
CA VAL A 70 -17.63 -17.46 -7.17
C VAL A 70 -19.05 -17.00 -7.48
N SER A 71 -19.57 -17.38 -8.65
CA SER A 71 -20.91 -16.96 -9.09
C SER A 71 -22.03 -17.80 -8.51
N SER A 72 -21.76 -19.03 -8.06
CA SER A 72 -22.77 -19.91 -7.46
C SER A 72 -22.31 -20.58 -6.16
N HIS A 73 -23.29 -20.88 -5.31
CA HIS A 73 -23.08 -21.69 -4.11
C HIS A 73 -22.55 -23.10 -4.44
N GLU A 74 -22.91 -23.67 -5.59
CA GLU A 74 -22.40 -24.97 -6.03
C GLU A 74 -20.89 -24.95 -6.28
N GLN A 75 -20.36 -23.89 -6.88
CA GLN A 75 -18.92 -23.75 -7.11
C GLN A 75 -18.13 -23.66 -5.79
N LYS A 76 -18.69 -23.00 -4.77
CA LYS A 76 -18.13 -23.01 -3.41
C LYS A 76 -18.17 -24.41 -2.81
N LYS A 77 -19.31 -25.12 -2.90
CA LYS A 77 -19.46 -26.50 -2.39
C LYS A 77 -18.50 -27.48 -3.05
N LYS A 78 -18.23 -27.32 -4.35
CA LYS A 78 -17.25 -28.12 -5.11
C LYS A 78 -15.79 -27.82 -4.73
N GLY A 79 -15.55 -26.82 -3.85
CA GLY A 79 -14.24 -26.48 -3.33
C GLY A 79 -13.32 -25.75 -4.31
N ALA A 80 -13.86 -25.22 -5.42
CA ALA A 80 -13.06 -24.51 -6.41
C ALA A 80 -12.42 -23.24 -5.81
N LEU A 81 -13.21 -22.48 -5.04
CA LEU A 81 -12.77 -21.24 -4.41
C LEU A 81 -11.65 -21.49 -3.38
N SER A 82 -11.83 -22.49 -2.52
CA SER A 82 -10.85 -22.80 -1.48
C SER A 82 -9.52 -23.25 -2.07
N ARG A 83 -9.54 -24.14 -3.09
CA ARG A 83 -8.31 -24.60 -3.77
C ARG A 83 -7.55 -23.45 -4.44
N GLN A 84 -8.26 -22.52 -5.07
CA GLN A 84 -7.62 -21.35 -5.70
C GLN A 84 -6.99 -20.42 -4.66
N ILE A 85 -7.66 -20.20 -3.52
CA ILE A 85 -7.13 -19.38 -2.43
C ILE A 85 -5.89 -20.02 -1.81
N GLU A 86 -5.89 -21.33 -1.59
CA GLU A 86 -4.71 -22.04 -1.06
C GLU A 86 -3.53 -21.97 -2.02
N TYR A 87 -3.77 -22.23 -3.32
CA TYR A 87 -2.73 -22.09 -4.32
C TYR A 87 -2.11 -20.68 -4.32
N ILE A 88 -2.93 -19.63 -4.23
CA ILE A 88 -2.42 -18.25 -4.15
C ILE A 88 -1.57 -18.04 -2.89
N LYS A 89 -1.98 -18.58 -1.74
CA LYS A 89 -1.20 -18.49 -0.50
C LYS A 89 0.15 -19.19 -0.61
N GLU A 90 0.21 -20.37 -1.22
CA GLU A 90 1.45 -21.13 -1.41
C GLU A 90 2.44 -20.43 -2.33
N GLN A 91 1.96 -19.66 -3.31
CA GLN A 91 2.81 -18.94 -4.26
C GLN A 91 3.24 -17.55 -3.77
N MET A 92 2.67 -17.04 -2.68
CA MET A 92 2.98 -15.73 -2.12
C MET A 92 4.01 -15.86 -0.99
N ASP A 93 4.95 -14.94 -0.93
CA ASP A 93 5.86 -14.82 0.22
C ASP A 93 5.11 -14.21 1.41
N THR A 94 4.43 -15.07 2.19
CA THR A 94 3.60 -14.63 3.31
C THR A 94 4.40 -14.04 4.47
N GLU A 95 5.73 -14.27 4.53
CA GLU A 95 6.59 -13.76 5.60
C GLU A 95 6.85 -12.25 5.47
N GLU A 96 6.70 -11.69 4.26
CA GLU A 96 6.76 -10.24 4.03
C GLU A 96 5.58 -9.48 4.65
N TYR A 97 4.50 -10.20 5.00
CA TYR A 97 3.26 -9.62 5.50
C TYR A 97 3.07 -9.92 6.98
N SER A 98 2.76 -8.88 7.75
CA SER A 98 2.39 -9.00 9.15
C SER A 98 1.04 -9.69 9.36
N GLU A 99 0.18 -9.71 8.33
CA GLU A 99 -1.14 -10.33 8.38
C GLU A 99 -1.59 -10.73 6.97
N VAL A 100 -2.18 -11.93 6.84
CA VAL A 100 -2.83 -12.41 5.62
C VAL A 100 -4.32 -12.61 5.86
N ARG A 101 -5.15 -11.79 5.22
CA ARG A 101 -6.62 -11.88 5.29
C ARG A 101 -7.18 -12.51 4.03
N VAL A 102 -8.22 -13.32 4.19
CA VAL A 102 -8.99 -13.87 3.08
C VAL A 102 -10.41 -13.37 3.19
N VAL A 103 -10.90 -12.75 2.12
CA VAL A 103 -12.29 -12.32 1.99
C VAL A 103 -12.91 -13.12 0.86
N THR A 104 -14.05 -13.75 1.14
CA THR A 104 -14.77 -14.55 0.14
C THR A 104 -16.17 -14.00 -0.12
N ASP A 105 -16.61 -14.05 -1.38
CA ASP A 105 -17.94 -13.62 -1.80
C ASP A 105 -18.61 -14.68 -2.69
N ILE A 106 -19.95 -14.72 -2.65
CA ILE A 106 -20.76 -15.56 -3.53
C ILE A 106 -21.76 -14.67 -4.26
N GLY A 107 -21.58 -14.51 -5.56
CA GLY A 107 -22.40 -13.67 -6.42
C GLY A 107 -23.73 -14.30 -6.84
N SER A 108 -24.38 -15.13 -6.03
CA SER A 108 -25.72 -15.64 -6.34
C SER A 108 -26.74 -14.53 -6.04
N GLY A 109 -26.86 -13.58 -6.96
CA GLY A 109 -27.87 -12.51 -6.93
C GLY A 109 -29.29 -13.01 -7.23
N LEU A 110 -29.73 -14.06 -6.55
CA LEU A 110 -31.09 -14.61 -6.57
C LEU A 110 -31.56 -14.84 -5.13
#